data_AF-A0A3D5FR34-F1
#
_entry.id   AF-A0A3D5FR34-F1
#
_cell.length_a   1.000
_cell.length_b   1.000
_cell.length_c   1.000
_cell.angle_alpha   90.00
_cell.angle_beta   90.00
_cell.angle_gamma   90.00
#
_symmetry.space_group_name_H-M   'P 1'
#
loop_
_entity.id
_entity.type
_entity.pdbx_description
1 polymer ?
#
loop_
_entity_poly.entity_id
_entity_poly.type
_entity_poly.pdbx_seq_one_letter_code
_entity_poly.pdbx_strand_id
1 'polypeptide(L)'
;MSRVLALFCVAALLTACGQTSKDEETSGTTTTNETPYGSAADVEKYVAQIAPHVQQINQLQSQYETALASQQGDSNGRRGTGRNLASKAEEVRPELRTLQTTFDTVEPPAALAPFHRDIRKLIALRLSAYDKTIDGWADEKAGGDRHKAIYDDVERAQDEANQLILALIAQMQKIQTALAAVPSETP
;
A
#
# COMPACT_ATOMS: atom_id res chain seq x y z
N MET A 1 21.59 -6.87 6.29
CA MET A 1 20.68 -7.28 5.21
C MET A 1 20.05 -6.03 4.63
N SER A 2 20.31 -5.73 3.36
CA SER A 2 19.87 -4.50 2.70
C SER A 2 18.36 -4.61 2.42
N ARG A 3 17.52 -3.87 3.15
CA ARG A 3 16.07 -3.81 2.89
C ARG A 3 15.83 -2.77 1.81
N VAL A 4 15.53 -3.26 0.61
CA VAL A 4 15.14 -2.45 -0.55
C VAL A 4 13.80 -1.81 -0.24
N LEU A 5 13.80 -0.49 -0.05
CA LEU A 5 12.61 0.35 0.04
C LEU A 5 11.98 0.36 -1.37
N ALA A 6 11.09 -0.59 -1.65
CA ALA A 6 10.33 -0.58 -2.89
C ALA A 6 9.21 0.46 -2.77
N LEU A 7 9.54 1.72 -3.10
CA LEU A 7 8.54 2.76 -3.28
C LEU A 7 7.55 2.32 -4.37
N PHE A 8 6.29 2.19 -3.99
CA PHE A 8 5.17 2.05 -4.91
C PHE A 8 4.92 3.41 -5.59
N CYS A 9 5.77 3.79 -6.55
CA CYS A 9 5.59 5.02 -7.31
C CYS A 9 4.52 4.81 -8.40
N VAL A 10 3.27 5.19 -8.11
CA VAL A 10 2.16 5.25 -9.09
C VAL A 10 2.20 6.55 -9.92
N ALA A 11 3.21 7.40 -9.73
CA ALA A 11 3.16 8.81 -10.13
C ALA A 11 3.57 9.14 -11.59
N ALA A 12 3.54 8.21 -12.55
CA ALA A 12 3.97 8.51 -13.91
C ALA A 12 2.79 8.65 -14.90
N LEU A 13 2.59 9.91 -15.35
CA LEU A 13 2.09 10.33 -16.67
C LEU A 13 0.56 10.51 -16.86
N LEU A 14 0.00 11.52 -16.18
CA LEU A 14 -1.14 12.28 -16.71
C LEU A 14 -0.62 13.60 -17.29
N THR A 15 -0.12 13.58 -18.52
CA THR A 15 0.04 14.82 -19.30
C THR A 15 -0.09 14.53 -20.78
N ALA A 16 -1.34 14.57 -21.27
CA ALA A 16 -1.61 14.83 -22.68
C ALA A 16 -2.60 16.00 -22.75
N CYS A 17 -2.08 17.17 -23.09
CA CYS A 17 -2.86 18.36 -23.41
C CYS A 17 -3.67 18.11 -24.69
N GLY A 18 -4.96 18.43 -24.67
CA GLY A 18 -5.81 18.43 -25.86
C GLY A 18 -6.45 19.80 -26.06
N GLN A 19 -5.93 20.58 -27.02
CA GLN A 19 -6.61 21.73 -27.59
C GLN A 19 -7.84 21.29 -28.38
N THR A 20 -8.87 22.12 -28.32
CA THR A 20 -10.14 22.09 -29.04
C THR A 20 -10.02 21.85 -30.56
N SER A 21 -10.86 20.97 -31.13
CA SER A 21 -11.53 21.14 -32.43
C SER A 21 -12.72 20.18 -32.62
N LYS A 22 -13.62 20.58 -33.53
CA LYS A 22 -15.05 20.25 -33.67
C LYS A 22 -15.42 18.88 -34.27
N ASP A 23 -16.59 18.41 -33.84
CA ASP A 23 -17.63 17.56 -34.45
C ASP A 23 -17.33 16.83 -35.77
N GLU A 24 -17.49 15.49 -35.75
CA GLU A 24 -18.20 14.74 -36.79
C GLU A 24 -18.80 13.45 -36.21
N GLU A 25 -20.10 13.27 -36.43
CA GLU A 25 -20.92 12.12 -36.01
C GLU A 25 -20.72 10.98 -37.03
N THR A 26 -20.06 9.89 -36.63
CA THR A 26 -20.02 8.64 -37.42
C THR A 26 -20.31 7.45 -36.53
N SER A 27 -21.36 6.73 -36.90
CA SER A 27 -21.79 5.46 -36.33
C SER A 27 -20.65 4.43 -36.41
N GLY A 28 -20.03 4.14 -35.27
CA GLY A 28 -18.93 3.18 -35.15
C GLY A 28 -19.22 2.20 -34.02
N THR A 29 -19.19 0.91 -34.34
CA THR A 29 -19.17 -0.19 -33.37
C THR A 29 -18.22 0.15 -32.24
N THR A 30 -18.72 0.36 -31.02
CA THR A 30 -17.90 0.63 -29.85
C THR A 30 -17.02 -0.59 -29.62
N THR A 31 -15.81 -0.61 -30.15
CA THR A 31 -14.75 -1.47 -29.66
C THR A 31 -14.57 -1.09 -28.21
N THR A 32 -15.23 -1.81 -27.31
CA THR A 32 -15.11 -1.55 -25.89
C THR A 32 -13.63 -1.77 -25.56
N ASN A 33 -12.96 -0.69 -25.19
CA ASN A 33 -11.58 -0.66 -24.76
C ASN A 33 -11.49 -1.47 -23.46
N GLU A 34 -11.38 -2.79 -23.60
CA GLU A 34 -11.43 -3.78 -22.53
C GLU A 34 -10.02 -4.22 -22.13
N THR A 35 -9.88 -4.55 -20.85
CA THR A 35 -8.70 -5.23 -20.29
C THR A 35 -9.13 -6.58 -19.72
N PRO A 36 -8.18 -7.47 -19.35
CA PRO A 36 -8.51 -8.66 -18.55
C PRO A 36 -9.18 -8.36 -17.20
N TYR A 37 -9.22 -7.08 -16.80
CA TYR A 37 -9.76 -6.60 -15.53
C TYR A 37 -11.10 -5.86 -15.67
N GLY A 38 -11.67 -5.82 -16.88
CA GLY A 38 -12.86 -5.05 -17.25
C GLY A 38 -12.52 -3.84 -18.12
N SER A 39 -13.48 -2.92 -18.25
CA SER A 39 -13.31 -1.74 -19.10
C SER A 39 -12.08 -0.92 -18.67
N ALA A 40 -11.31 -0.42 -19.64
CA ALA A 40 -10.13 0.39 -19.37
C ALA A 40 -10.46 1.60 -18.49
N ALA A 41 -11.58 2.26 -18.76
CA ALA A 41 -12.06 3.41 -18.00
C ALA A 41 -12.34 3.07 -16.52
N ASP A 42 -12.99 1.94 -16.24
CA ASP A 42 -13.27 1.52 -14.85
C ASP A 42 -11.99 1.13 -14.12
N VAL A 43 -11.06 0.47 -14.81
CA VAL A 43 -9.76 0.07 -14.26
C VAL A 43 -8.91 1.30 -13.95
N GLU A 44 -8.83 2.27 -14.87
CA GLU A 44 -8.13 3.55 -14.65
C GLU A 44 -8.71 4.32 -13.48
N LYS A 45 -10.04 4.47 -13.45
CA LYS A 45 -10.76 5.14 -12.36
C LYS A 45 -10.45 4.49 -11.02
N TYR A 46 -10.50 3.16 -10.95
CA TYR A 46 -10.20 2.42 -9.73
C TYR A 46 -8.73 2.62 -9.30
N VAL A 47 -7.77 2.47 -10.23
CA VAL A 47 -6.34 2.67 -9.94
C VAL A 47 -6.07 4.09 -9.43
N ALA A 48 -6.66 5.10 -10.07
CA ALA A 48 -6.56 6.49 -9.64
C ALA A 48 -7.18 6.71 -8.25
N GLN A 49 -8.32 6.07 -7.96
CA GLN A 49 -8.99 6.17 -6.67
C GLN A 49 -8.14 5.56 -5.54
N ILE A 50 -7.49 4.41 -5.74
CA ILE A 50 -6.69 3.75 -4.70
C ILE A 50 -5.28 4.34 -4.51
N ALA A 51 -4.74 5.02 -5.53
CA ALA A 51 -3.39 5.58 -5.51
C ALA A 51 -3.07 6.42 -4.25
N PRO A 52 -3.90 7.41 -3.84
CA PRO A 52 -3.63 8.19 -2.62
C PRO A 52 -3.62 7.32 -1.36
N HIS A 53 -4.46 6.28 -1.27
CA HIS A 53 -4.46 5.37 -0.14
C HIS A 53 -3.15 4.56 -0.07
N VAL A 54 -2.69 4.03 -1.22
CA VAL A 54 -1.41 3.30 -1.30
C VAL A 54 -0.23 4.19 -0.91
N GLN A 55 -0.24 5.46 -1.32
CA GLN A 55 0.78 6.44 -0.90
C GLN A 55 0.76 6.65 0.61
N GLN A 56 -0.42 6.85 1.21
CA GLN A 56 -0.55 7.06 2.66
C GLN A 56 -0.15 5.81 3.46
N ILE A 57 -0.50 4.62 2.98
CA ILE A 57 -0.05 3.33 3.54
C ILE A 57 1.49 3.30 3.63
N ASN A 58 2.19 3.68 2.56
CA ASN A 58 3.66 3.70 2.53
C ASN A 58 4.26 4.79 3.40
N GLN A 59 3.65 5.98 3.42
CA GLN A 59 4.07 7.09 4.25
C GLN A 59 4.00 6.73 5.75
N LEU A 60 2.91 6.09 6.18
CA LEU A 60 2.73 5.66 7.57
C LEU A 60 3.72 4.55 7.98
N GLN A 61 4.02 3.62 7.08
CA GLN A 61 5.06 2.62 7.33
C GLN A 61 6.44 3.25 7.44
N SER A 62 6.77 4.18 6.54
CA SER A 62 8.05 4.91 6.59
C SER A 62 8.20 5.66 7.92
N GLN A 63 7.14 6.34 8.37
CA GLN A 63 7.12 6.99 9.69
C GLN A 63 7.36 6.01 10.83
N TYR A 64 6.72 4.84 10.81
CA TYR A 64 6.95 3.78 11.79
C TYR A 64 8.43 3.33 11.80
N GLU A 65 9.00 3.08 10.63
CA GLU A 65 10.37 2.61 10.49
C GLU A 65 11.43 3.65 10.86
N THR A 66 11.11 4.96 10.88
CA THR A 66 12.04 5.97 11.41
C THR A 66 12.44 5.71 12.86
N ALA A 67 11.59 5.04 13.65
CA ALA A 67 11.91 4.65 15.03
C ALA A 67 13.02 3.58 15.11
N LEU A 68 13.30 2.84 14.03
CA LEU A 68 14.46 1.95 13.92
C LEU A 68 15.77 2.73 13.67
N ALA A 69 15.65 3.95 13.13
CA ALA A 69 16.77 4.80 12.76
C ALA A 69 17.10 5.89 13.80
N SER A 70 16.30 6.03 14.86
CA SER A 70 16.32 7.17 15.78
C SER A 70 17.44 7.19 16.82
N GLN A 71 18.41 6.27 16.77
CA GLN A 71 19.72 6.47 17.42
C GLN A 71 20.82 6.69 16.38
N GLN A 72 21.12 7.96 16.12
CA GLN A 72 22.43 8.39 15.63
C GLN A 72 23.47 8.08 16.72
N GLY A 73 23.99 6.86 16.71
CA GLY A 73 24.95 6.39 17.70
C GLY A 73 25.39 4.99 17.35
N ASP A 74 26.32 4.91 16.42
CA ASP A 74 26.98 3.70 15.94
C ASP A 74 26.24 2.90 14.85
N SER A 75 26.88 2.87 13.67
CA SER A 75 26.39 2.27 12.43
C SER A 75 26.21 0.74 12.47
N ASN A 76 26.57 0.10 13.58
CA ASN A 76 26.37 -1.33 13.85
C ASN A 76 25.18 -1.63 14.79
N GLY A 77 24.49 -0.61 15.28
CA GLY A 77 23.51 -0.71 16.36
C GLY A 77 22.19 -0.01 16.11
N ARG A 78 21.64 -0.07 14.89
CA ARG A 78 20.21 0.25 14.63
C ARG A 78 19.34 -0.68 15.49
N ARG A 79 19.09 -0.32 16.74
CA ARG A 79 18.22 -1.04 17.65
C ARG A 79 17.02 -0.16 17.93
N GLY A 80 15.97 -0.34 17.13
CA GLY A 80 14.64 0.02 17.62
C GLY A 80 14.43 -0.74 18.92
N THR A 81 14.32 -0.03 20.03
CA THR A 81 13.87 -0.63 21.29
C THR A 81 12.36 -0.83 21.20
N GLY A 82 11.81 -1.79 21.96
CA GLY A 82 10.37 -1.97 22.09
C GLY A 82 9.65 -0.66 22.39
N ARG A 83 10.26 0.17 23.26
CA ARG A 83 9.80 1.52 23.60
C ARG A 83 9.62 2.46 22.41
N ASN A 84 10.64 2.62 21.58
CA ASN A 84 10.63 3.60 20.50
C ASN A 84 9.62 3.20 19.42
N LEU A 85 9.58 1.90 19.11
CA LEU A 85 8.63 1.35 18.15
C LEU A 85 7.20 1.41 18.67
N ALA A 86 6.96 1.12 19.95
CA ALA A 86 5.64 1.23 20.57
C ALA A 86 5.12 2.68 20.57
N SER A 87 5.96 3.65 20.96
CA SER A 87 5.60 5.08 20.91
C SER A 87 5.22 5.50 19.49
N LYS A 88 6.01 5.08 18.47
CA LYS A 88 5.71 5.42 17.09
C LYS A 88 4.46 4.69 16.57
N ALA A 89 4.25 3.43 16.95
CA ALA A 89 3.05 2.67 16.65
C ALA A 89 1.80 3.36 17.21
N GLU A 90 1.84 3.87 18.45
CA GLU A 90 0.74 4.62 19.06
C GLU A 90 0.39 5.88 18.25
N GLU A 91 1.40 6.58 17.72
CA GLU A 91 1.22 7.78 16.90
C GLU A 91 0.59 7.47 15.53
N VAL A 92 1.09 6.46 14.81
CA VAL A 92 0.66 6.19 13.41
C VAL A 92 -0.60 5.33 13.31
N ARG A 93 -0.88 4.48 14.31
CA ARG A 93 -1.99 3.52 14.29
C ARG A 93 -3.37 4.16 14.07
N PRO A 94 -3.74 5.29 14.72
CA PRO A 94 -5.04 5.92 14.50
C PRO A 94 -5.26 6.34 13.05
N GLU A 95 -4.23 6.87 12.40
CA GLU A 95 -4.29 7.25 11.00
C GLU A 95 -4.41 6.02 10.08
N LEU A 96 -3.65 4.95 10.37
CA LEU A 96 -3.77 3.70 9.61
C LEU A 96 -5.16 3.03 9.78
N ARG A 97 -5.81 3.15 10.94
CA ARG A 97 -7.19 2.69 11.14
C ARG A 97 -8.20 3.52 10.35
N THR A 98 -8.04 4.84 10.34
CA THR A 98 -8.86 5.73 9.50
C THR A 98 -8.68 5.39 8.02
N LEU A 99 -7.44 5.13 7.60
CA LEU A 99 -7.12 4.72 6.25
C LEU A 99 -7.76 3.37 5.89
N GLN A 100 -7.78 2.40 6.80
CA GLN A 100 -8.49 1.13 6.60
C GLN A 100 -9.99 1.36 6.36
N THR A 101 -10.65 2.13 7.23
CA THR A 101 -12.08 2.43 7.13
C THR A 101 -12.42 3.13 5.82
N THR A 102 -11.62 4.11 5.41
CA THR A 102 -11.84 4.82 4.14
C THR A 102 -11.57 3.93 2.93
N PHE A 103 -10.51 3.12 2.95
CA PHE A 103 -10.22 2.17 1.88
C PHE A 103 -11.33 1.13 1.70
N ASP A 104 -11.94 0.67 2.79
CA ASP A 104 -13.08 -0.27 2.77
C ASP A 104 -14.34 0.30 2.10
N THR A 105 -14.41 1.61 1.82
CA THR A 105 -15.51 2.23 1.06
C THR A 105 -15.29 2.22 -0.45
N VAL A 106 -14.09 1.86 -0.92
CA VAL A 106 -13.77 1.79 -2.34
C VAL A 106 -14.26 0.46 -2.90
N GLU A 107 -15.15 0.51 -3.88
CA GLU A 107 -15.63 -0.68 -4.58
C GLU A 107 -14.70 -1.02 -5.76
N PRO A 108 -14.03 -2.19 -5.77
CA PRO A 108 -13.19 -2.60 -6.88
C PRO A 108 -14.02 -3.17 -8.03
N PRO A 109 -13.59 -3.02 -9.30
CA PRO A 109 -14.05 -3.87 -10.39
C PRO A 109 -13.92 -5.34 -10.00
N ALA A 110 -14.87 -6.19 -10.41
CA ALA A 110 -14.95 -7.58 -9.93
C ALA A 110 -13.65 -8.38 -10.13
N ALA A 111 -12.98 -8.18 -11.27
CA ALA A 111 -11.69 -8.82 -11.57
C ALA A 111 -10.51 -8.29 -10.73
N LEU A 112 -10.64 -7.09 -10.14
CA LEU A 112 -9.66 -6.48 -9.24
C LEU A 112 -9.98 -6.69 -7.75
N ALA A 113 -11.09 -7.34 -7.41
CA ALA A 113 -11.43 -7.65 -6.02
C ALA A 113 -10.32 -8.41 -5.26
N PRO A 114 -9.60 -9.39 -5.86
CA PRO A 114 -8.46 -10.03 -5.19
C PRO A 114 -7.33 -9.05 -4.87
N PHE A 115 -6.98 -8.16 -5.81
CA PHE A 115 -5.94 -7.14 -5.62
C PHE A 115 -6.34 -6.15 -4.51
N HIS A 116 -7.59 -5.69 -4.52
CA HIS A 116 -8.15 -4.83 -3.47
C HIS A 116 -8.07 -5.48 -2.08
N ARG A 117 -8.53 -6.74 -1.97
CA ARG A 117 -8.47 -7.53 -0.74
C ARG A 117 -7.04 -7.67 -0.23
N ASP A 118 -6.07 -7.85 -1.12
CA ASP A 118 -4.67 -7.99 -0.74
C ASP A 118 -4.08 -6.66 -0.20
N ILE A 119 -4.50 -5.49 -0.73
CA ILE A 119 -4.17 -4.18 -0.12
C ILE A 119 -4.79 -4.06 1.27
N ARG A 120 -6.08 -4.43 1.42
CA ARG A 120 -6.74 -4.43 2.73
C ARG A 120 -6.02 -5.35 3.73
N LYS A 121 -5.58 -6.53 3.29
CA LYS A 121 -4.79 -7.46 4.10
C LYS A 121 -3.47 -6.83 4.54
N LEU A 122 -2.79 -6.10 3.66
CA LEU A 122 -1.56 -5.36 4.03
C LEU A 122 -1.81 -4.35 5.16
N ILE A 123 -2.88 -3.57 5.07
CA ILE A 123 -3.28 -2.62 6.13
C ILE A 123 -3.52 -3.36 7.46
N ALA A 124 -4.27 -4.47 7.41
CA ALA A 124 -4.59 -5.27 8.59
C ALA A 124 -3.35 -5.90 9.24
N LEU A 125 -2.40 -6.42 8.46
CA LEU A 125 -1.14 -6.97 8.96
C LEU A 125 -0.33 -5.91 9.70
N ARG A 126 -0.23 -4.70 9.14
CA ARG A 126 0.49 -3.58 9.76
C ARG A 126 -0.19 -3.12 11.05
N LEU A 127 -1.52 -2.98 11.06
CA LEU A 127 -2.26 -2.68 12.28
C LEU A 127 -2.03 -3.73 13.36
N SER A 128 -2.07 -5.02 13.00
CA SER A 128 -1.79 -6.10 13.94
C SER A 128 -0.37 -6.04 14.48
N ALA A 129 0.62 -5.74 13.64
CA ALA A 129 2.00 -5.56 14.06
C ALA A 129 2.17 -4.38 15.01
N TYR A 130 1.47 -3.26 14.76
CA TYR A 130 1.51 -2.08 15.63
C TYR A 130 0.87 -2.36 16.98
N ASP A 131 -0.31 -3.00 17.02
CA ASP A 131 -0.97 -3.41 18.26
C ASP A 131 -0.06 -4.34 19.08
N LYS A 132 0.52 -5.37 18.45
CA LYS A 132 1.46 -6.28 19.14
C LYS A 132 2.75 -5.59 19.60
N THR A 133 3.26 -4.62 18.85
CA THR A 133 4.44 -3.85 19.27
C THR A 133 4.17 -3.10 20.58
N ILE A 134 2.98 -2.49 20.69
CA ILE A 134 2.53 -1.78 21.90
C ILE A 134 2.38 -2.76 23.06
N ASP A 135 1.71 -3.90 22.83
CA ASP A 135 1.51 -4.93 23.85
C ASP A 135 2.82 -5.55 24.33
N GLY A 136 3.74 -5.84 23.40
CA GLY A 136 5.07 -6.37 23.71
C GLY A 136 5.88 -5.43 24.57
N TRP A 137 5.82 -4.12 24.28
CA TRP A 137 6.48 -3.12 25.11
C TRP A 137 5.85 -2.99 26.50
N ALA A 138 4.51 -3.07 26.59
CA ALA A 138 3.83 -3.04 27.87
C ALA A 138 4.22 -4.24 28.77
N ASP A 139 4.32 -5.43 28.19
CA ASP A 139 4.77 -6.65 28.88
C ASP A 139 6.24 -6.55 29.31
N GLU A 140 7.13 -6.10 28.42
CA GLU A 140 8.56 -5.88 28.71
C GLU A 140 8.75 -4.87 29.86
N LYS A 141 8.04 -3.74 29.82
CA LYS A 141 8.10 -2.70 30.85
C LYS A 141 7.60 -3.20 32.20
N ALA A 142 6.65 -4.14 32.22
CA ALA A 142 6.13 -4.76 33.44
C ALA A 142 7.05 -5.88 33.99
N GLY A 143 8.14 -6.21 33.28
CA GLY A 143 9.00 -7.34 33.63
C GLY A 143 8.39 -8.70 33.31
N GLY A 144 7.39 -8.74 32.40
CA GLY A 144 6.80 -9.96 31.89
C GLY A 144 7.76 -10.73 30.99
N ASP A 145 7.44 -12.00 30.72
CA ASP A 145 8.26 -12.93 29.93
C ASP A 145 7.70 -13.18 28.52
N ARG A 146 6.50 -12.66 28.20
CA ARG A 146 5.79 -12.92 26.94
C ARG A 146 6.24 -11.99 25.82
N HIS A 147 6.83 -10.84 26.13
CA HIS A 147 7.29 -9.83 25.16
C HIS A 147 8.14 -10.44 24.03
N LYS A 148 8.96 -11.46 24.31
CA LYS A 148 9.74 -12.17 23.28
C LYS A 148 8.86 -12.80 22.21
N ALA A 149 7.90 -13.63 22.63
CA ALA A 149 6.96 -14.28 21.72
C ALA A 149 6.09 -13.25 20.97
N ILE A 150 5.70 -12.16 21.64
CA ILE A 150 4.95 -11.07 21.00
C ILE A 150 5.79 -10.39 19.91
N TYR A 151 7.08 -10.14 20.16
CA TYR A 151 7.97 -9.57 19.14
C TYR A 151 8.24 -10.54 17.98
N ASP A 152 8.35 -11.84 18.24
CA ASP A 152 8.42 -12.85 17.17
C ASP A 152 7.16 -12.80 16.27
N ASP A 153 5.98 -12.57 16.85
CA ASP A 153 4.74 -12.37 16.09
C ASP A 153 4.75 -11.07 15.26
N VAL A 154 5.33 -10.00 15.79
CA VAL A 154 5.51 -8.74 15.07
C VAL A 154 6.41 -8.96 13.86
N GLU A 155 7.54 -9.64 14.03
CA GLU A 155 8.47 -9.93 12.93
C GLU A 155 7.80 -10.77 11.85
N ARG A 156 7.06 -11.82 12.22
CA ARG A 156 6.30 -12.63 11.26
C ARG A 156 5.27 -11.82 10.49
N ALA A 157 4.53 -10.93 11.16
CA ALA A 157 3.55 -10.07 10.50
C ALA A 157 4.21 -9.07 9.54
N GLN A 158 5.38 -8.53 9.90
CA GLN A 158 6.16 -7.64 9.03
C GLN A 158 6.72 -8.40 7.81
N ASP A 159 7.19 -9.62 7.99
CA ASP A 159 7.67 -10.46 6.89
C ASP A 159 6.53 -10.85 5.93
N GLU A 160 5.35 -11.22 6.46
CA GLU A 160 4.16 -11.47 5.64
C GLU A 160 3.74 -10.22 4.86
N ALA A 161 3.75 -9.05 5.51
CA ALA A 161 3.46 -7.77 4.86
C ALA A 161 4.46 -7.47 3.72
N ASN A 162 5.75 -7.74 3.92
CA ASN A 162 6.79 -7.54 2.91
C ASN A 162 6.58 -8.45 1.70
N GLN A 163 6.26 -9.73 1.91
CA GLN A 163 5.94 -10.64 0.81
C GLN A 163 4.69 -10.18 0.04
N LEU A 164 3.68 -9.70 0.77
CA LEU A 164 2.45 -9.20 0.17
C LEU A 164 2.70 -7.95 -0.68
N ILE A 165 3.59 -7.04 -0.25
CA ILE A 165 3.98 -5.87 -1.04
C ILE A 165 4.59 -6.28 -2.37
N LEU A 166 5.50 -7.26 -2.38
CA LEU A 166 6.12 -7.74 -3.63
C LEU A 166 5.07 -8.30 -4.59
N ALA A 167 4.11 -9.07 -4.07
CA ALA A 167 3.00 -9.58 -4.87
C ALA A 167 2.10 -8.45 -5.41
N LEU A 168 1.78 -7.44 -4.59
CA LEU A 168 1.00 -6.27 -4.99
C LEU A 168 1.72 -5.45 -6.07
N ILE A 169 3.03 -5.26 -5.98
CA ILE A 169 3.84 -4.58 -7.01
C ILE A 169 3.69 -5.31 -8.35
N ALA A 170 3.89 -6.64 -8.34
CA ALA A 170 3.79 -7.44 -9.55
C ALA A 170 2.37 -7.42 -10.15
N GLN A 171 1.33 -7.41 -9.32
CA GLN A 171 -0.06 -7.28 -9.79
C GLN A 171 -0.32 -5.89 -10.39
N MET A 172 0.14 -4.82 -9.74
CA MET A 172 -0.01 -3.46 -10.28
C MET A 172 0.70 -3.30 -11.63
N GLN A 173 1.89 -3.88 -11.80
CA GLN A 173 2.59 -3.86 -13.09
C GLN A 173 1.79 -4.55 -14.19
N LYS A 174 1.13 -5.67 -13.90
CA LYS A 174 0.25 -6.37 -14.85
C LYS A 174 -0.97 -5.53 -15.23
N ILE A 175 -1.58 -4.86 -14.25
CA ILE A 175 -2.72 -3.96 -14.48
C ILE A 175 -2.31 -2.80 -15.39
N GLN A 176 -1.18 -2.14 -15.09
CA GLN A 176 -0.67 -1.04 -15.92
C GLN A 176 -0.28 -1.50 -17.33
N THR A 177 0.31 -2.70 -17.46
CA THR A 177 0.62 -3.28 -18.77
C THR A 177 -0.65 -3.53 -19.59
N ALA A 178 -1.70 -4.04 -18.94
CA ALA A 178 -2.98 -4.28 -19.59
C ALA A 178 -3.64 -2.96 -20.06
N LEU A 179 -3.59 -1.92 -19.23
CA LEU A 179 -4.09 -0.58 -19.60
C LEU A 179 -3.31 0.01 -20.78
N ALA A 180 -1.98 -0.06 -20.75
CA ALA A 180 -1.14 0.49 -21.82
C ALA A 180 -1.28 -0.26 -23.16
N ALA A 181 -1.77 -1.50 -23.14
CA ALA A 181 -2.04 -2.29 -24.35
C ALA A 181 -3.39 -1.94 -25.00
N VAL A 182 -4.25 -1.19 -24.33
CA VAL A 182 -5.52 -0.71 -24.89
C VAL A 182 -5.20 0.35 -25.95
N PRO A 183 -5.70 0.21 -27.19
CA PRO A 183 -5.48 1.21 -28.22
C PRO A 183 -6.04 2.55 -27.77
N SER A 184 -5.21 3.60 -27.77
CA SER A 184 -5.71 4.96 -27.62
C SER A 184 -6.67 5.22 -28.79
N GLU A 185 -7.89 5.67 -28.53
CA GLU A 185 -8.72 6.22 -29.59
C GLU A 185 -7.97 7.43 -30.17
N THR A 186 -7.34 7.22 -31.33
CA THR A 186 -6.81 8.33 -32.13
C THR A 186 -8.00 9.17 -32.57
N PRO A 187 -8.07 10.46 -32.22
CA PRO A 187 -9.08 11.36 -32.77
C PRO A 187 -8.91 11.53 -34.29
#